data_AF-A0A7W1Q865-F1
#
_entry.id   AF-A0A7W1Q865-F1
#
_cell.length_a   1.000
_cell.length_b   1.000
_cell.length_c   1.000
_cell.angle_alpha   90.00
_cell.angle_beta   90.00
_cell.angle_gamma   90.00
#
_symmetry.space_group_name_H-M   'P 1'
#
loop_
_entity.id
_entity.type
_entity.pdbx_description
1 polymer ?
#
loop_
_entity_poly.entity_id
_entity_poly.type
_entity_poly.pdbx_seq_one_letter_code
_entity_poly.pdbx_strand_id
1 'polypeptide(L)'
;MCTNPLVHGSSHSGFALGNTTVDPKVHGFDPSPILRDFDWGKTRRLAGGKMLREWELVAYDKEIEIVPWREVLGPDLQRRVPGPTLRANEGDLLRMHFINAGTHPHTIHFHGIHPAAMDGTPGIGEESAAD
;
A
#
# COMPACT_ATOMS: atom_id res chain seq x y z
N MET A 1 -16.44 -29.24 -33.33
CA MET A 1 -16.96 -28.05 -33.99
C MET A 1 -16.38 -26.84 -33.29
N CYS A 2 -15.63 -26.03 -34.03
CA CYS A 2 -15.04 -24.78 -33.58
C CYS A 2 -16.10 -23.67 -33.55
N THR A 3 -16.04 -22.78 -32.56
CA THR A 3 -16.09 -21.32 -32.74
C THR A 3 -15.74 -20.64 -31.41
N ASN A 4 -14.61 -19.92 -31.37
CA ASN A 4 -14.32 -18.96 -30.31
C ASN A 4 -14.44 -17.56 -30.93
N PRO A 5 -15.34 -16.69 -30.47
CA PRO A 5 -15.47 -15.36 -31.05
C PRO A 5 -14.30 -14.48 -30.57
N LEU A 6 -13.54 -13.97 -31.54
CA LEU A 6 -12.45 -13.02 -31.33
C LEU A 6 -13.01 -11.70 -30.79
N VAL A 7 -12.74 -11.40 -29.51
CA VAL A 7 -12.97 -10.07 -28.95
C VAL A 7 -11.74 -9.21 -29.26
N HIS A 8 -11.94 -8.15 -30.02
CA HIS A 8 -10.91 -7.16 -30.33
C HIS A 8 -10.78 -6.17 -29.16
N GLY A 9 -9.65 -6.22 -28.45
CA GLY A 9 -9.30 -5.26 -27.40
C GLY A 9 -7.95 -4.61 -27.71
N SER A 10 -7.93 -3.27 -27.70
CA SER A 10 -6.75 -2.44 -27.95
C SER A 10 -5.61 -2.80 -26.99
N SER A 11 -4.45 -3.17 -27.53
CA SER A 11 -3.26 -3.55 -26.78
C SER A 11 -2.53 -2.32 -26.25
N HIS A 12 -2.67 -2.05 -24.94
CA HIS A 12 -1.62 -1.40 -24.17
C HIS A 12 -0.75 -2.49 -23.53
N SER A 13 0.53 -2.48 -23.88
CA SER A 13 1.64 -3.33 -23.43
C SER A 13 1.35 -4.35 -22.31
N GLY A 14 1.31 -5.64 -22.68
CA GLY A 14 1.86 -6.71 -21.84
C GLY A 14 0.90 -7.59 -21.03
N PHE A 15 -0.42 -7.41 -21.07
CA PHE A 15 -1.33 -8.36 -20.40
C PHE A 15 -1.75 -9.49 -21.35
N ALA A 16 -1.55 -10.74 -20.91
CA ALA A 16 -1.81 -11.94 -21.68
C ALA A 16 -3.29 -12.04 -22.11
N LEU A 17 -3.51 -12.53 -23.33
CA LEU A 17 -4.84 -12.80 -23.89
C LEU A 17 -5.50 -13.97 -23.13
N GLY A 18 -6.38 -13.66 -22.19
CA GLY A 18 -7.13 -14.61 -21.35
C GLY A 18 -7.93 -13.87 -20.28
N ASN A 19 -8.72 -14.57 -19.47
CA ASN A 19 -9.38 -13.97 -18.30
C ASN A 19 -8.30 -13.50 -17.32
N THR A 20 -7.91 -12.23 -17.39
CA THR A 20 -6.84 -11.63 -16.58
C THR A 20 -7.32 -11.11 -15.23
N THR A 21 -8.61 -11.28 -14.92
CA THR A 21 -9.22 -10.78 -13.69
C THR A 21 -9.25 -11.88 -12.63
N VAL A 22 -8.65 -11.61 -11.47
CA VAL A 22 -8.74 -12.44 -10.27
C VAL A 22 -9.94 -11.94 -9.44
N ASP A 23 -10.74 -12.84 -8.88
CA ASP A 23 -11.82 -12.48 -7.95
C ASP A 23 -11.22 -11.77 -6.72
N PRO A 24 -11.72 -10.58 -6.33
CA PRO A 24 -11.31 -9.86 -5.12
C PRO A 24 -11.22 -10.73 -3.85
N LYS A 25 -12.06 -11.76 -3.73
CA LYS A 25 -12.02 -12.69 -2.60
C LYS A 25 -10.76 -13.55 -2.56
N VAL A 26 -10.16 -13.81 -3.72
CA VAL A 26 -8.99 -14.68 -3.86
C VAL A 26 -7.71 -13.95 -3.45
N HIS A 27 -7.50 -12.71 -3.90
CA HIS A 27 -6.34 -11.90 -3.47
C HIS A 27 -6.59 -11.10 -2.17
N GLY A 28 -7.82 -11.08 -1.68
CA GLY A 28 -8.19 -10.56 -0.36
C GLY A 28 -8.34 -9.05 -0.28
N PHE A 29 -8.54 -8.36 -1.40
CA PHE A 29 -8.90 -6.94 -1.47
C PHE A 29 -9.71 -6.65 -2.74
N ASP A 30 -10.47 -5.55 -2.78
CA ASP A 30 -11.19 -5.12 -3.99
C ASP A 30 -10.57 -3.80 -4.50
N PRO A 31 -10.03 -3.75 -5.73
CA PRO A 31 -9.49 -2.51 -6.31
C PRO A 31 -10.52 -1.39 -6.47
N SER A 32 -11.80 -1.73 -6.67
CA SER A 32 -12.85 -0.75 -6.97
C SER A 32 -13.09 0.28 -5.84
N PRO A 33 -13.27 -0.12 -4.56
CA PRO A 33 -13.37 0.82 -3.45
C PRO A 33 -12.06 1.55 -3.16
N ILE A 34 -10.90 0.91 -3.38
CA ILE A 34 -9.57 1.51 -3.11
C ILE A 34 -9.39 2.85 -3.85
N LEU A 35 -9.97 2.99 -5.05
CA LEU A 35 -9.92 4.23 -5.84
C LEU A 35 -10.44 5.47 -5.12
N ARG A 36 -11.31 5.31 -4.11
CA ARG A 36 -11.94 6.41 -3.37
C ARG A 36 -11.81 6.27 -1.86
N ASP A 37 -11.11 5.24 -1.40
CA ASP A 37 -10.89 4.98 0.02
C ASP A 37 -9.72 5.83 0.54
N PHE A 38 -10.06 7.01 1.05
CA PHE A 38 -9.11 7.92 1.67
C PHE A 38 -9.10 7.73 3.18
N ASP A 39 -7.96 7.28 3.72
CA ASP A 39 -7.76 7.14 5.15
C ASP A 39 -7.32 8.49 5.74
N TRP A 40 -8.26 9.15 6.43
CA TRP A 40 -8.02 10.42 7.10
C TRP A 40 -7.31 10.26 8.46
N GLY A 41 -7.11 9.06 8.98
CA GLY A 41 -6.47 8.84 10.28
C GLY A 41 -7.24 9.45 11.45
N LYS A 42 -6.60 9.46 12.62
CA LYS A 42 -7.15 10.04 13.85
C LYS A 42 -6.56 11.42 14.07
N THR A 43 -7.37 12.39 14.51
CA THR A 43 -6.91 13.76 14.75
C THR A 43 -7.02 14.19 16.20
N ARG A 44 -6.09 15.05 16.63
CA ARG A 44 -6.13 15.73 17.93
C ARG A 44 -5.52 17.11 17.84
N ARG A 45 -6.10 18.10 18.55
CA ARG A 45 -5.48 19.42 18.71
C ARG A 45 -4.37 19.37 19.74
N LEU A 46 -3.19 19.86 19.37
CA LEU A 46 -2.07 20.06 20.29
C LEU A 46 -2.25 21.39 21.06
N ALA A 47 -1.54 21.54 22.18
CA ALA A 47 -1.56 22.75 22.99
C ALA A 47 -1.19 24.01 22.19
N GLY A 48 -0.30 23.88 21.20
CA GLY A 48 0.08 24.94 20.26
C GLY A 48 -0.90 25.20 19.12
N GLY A 49 -2.13 24.66 19.18
CA GLY A 49 -3.18 24.87 18.18
C GLY A 49 -3.08 24.03 16.90
N LYS A 50 -1.90 23.49 16.58
CA LYS A 50 -1.68 22.61 15.41
C LYS A 50 -2.52 21.32 15.52
N MET A 51 -3.04 20.86 14.39
CA MET A 51 -3.64 19.53 14.26
C MET A 51 -2.55 18.46 14.17
N LEU A 52 -2.60 17.48 15.06
CA LEU A 52 -1.88 16.22 14.91
C LEU A 52 -2.80 15.21 14.23
N ARG A 53 -2.31 14.53 13.20
CA ARG A 53 -3.00 13.43 12.51
C ARG A 53 -2.14 12.18 12.55
N GLU A 54 -2.72 11.07 13.00
CA GLU A 54 -1.99 9.85 13.31
C GLU A 54 -2.58 8.63 12.59
N TRP A 55 -1.70 7.73 12.15
CA TRP A 55 -2.02 6.43 11.58
C TRP A 55 -1.16 5.34 12.19
N GLU A 56 -1.69 4.13 12.19
CA GLU A 56 -0.95 2.91 12.48
C GLU A 56 -0.85 2.08 11.19
N LEU A 57 0.37 1.77 10.78
CA LEU A 57 0.68 1.09 9.53
C LEU A 57 1.44 -0.19 9.87
N VAL A 58 0.88 -1.34 9.51
CA VAL A 58 1.49 -2.64 9.80
C VAL A 58 1.83 -3.34 8.49
N ALA A 59 3.11 -3.65 8.29
CA ALA A 59 3.57 -4.45 7.15
C ALA A 59 3.52 -5.94 7.52
N TYR A 60 2.88 -6.74 6.69
CA TYR A 60 2.83 -8.20 6.77
C TYR A 60 3.43 -8.83 5.52
N ASP A 61 3.92 -10.06 5.64
CA ASP A 61 4.18 -10.89 4.48
C ASP A 61 2.86 -11.52 4.00
N LYS A 62 2.53 -11.38 2.72
CA LYS A 62 1.35 -12.03 2.13
C LYS A 62 1.63 -12.50 0.71
N GLU A 63 1.19 -13.73 0.43
CA GLU A 63 1.07 -14.26 -0.93
C GLU A 63 -0.22 -13.73 -1.57
N ILE A 64 -0.08 -13.07 -2.72
CA ILE A 64 -1.18 -12.41 -3.44
C ILE A 64 -1.24 -12.96 -4.86
N GLU A 65 -2.40 -13.47 -5.25
CA GLU A 65 -2.66 -13.89 -6.62
C GLU A 65 -3.02 -12.68 -7.50
N ILE A 66 -2.12 -12.29 -8.40
CA ILE A 66 -2.28 -11.10 -9.25
C ILE A 66 -2.80 -11.41 -10.65
N VAL A 67 -2.65 -12.67 -11.08
CA VAL A 67 -3.25 -13.26 -12.28
C VAL A 67 -3.57 -14.72 -11.97
N PRO A 68 -4.54 -15.36 -12.65
CA PRO A 68 -4.92 -16.74 -12.36
C PRO A 68 -3.70 -17.67 -12.26
N TRP A 69 -3.58 -18.35 -11.12
CA TRP A 69 -2.55 -19.34 -10.80
C TRP A 69 -1.13 -18.79 -10.63
N ARG A 70 -0.97 -17.48 -10.37
CA ARG A 70 0.34 -16.87 -10.08
C ARG A 70 0.30 -16.00 -8.83
N GLU A 71 0.97 -16.48 -7.80
CA GLU A 71 1.16 -15.80 -6.52
C GLU A 71 2.45 -14.98 -6.51
N VAL A 72 2.42 -13.85 -5.82
CA VAL A 72 3.60 -13.03 -5.51
C VAL A 72 3.60 -12.77 -4.01
N LEU A 73 4.73 -13.05 -3.35
CA LEU A 73 4.97 -12.59 -1.98
C LEU A 73 5.27 -11.09 -2.01
N GLY A 74 4.49 -10.30 -1.27
CA GLY A 74 4.68 -8.86 -1.21
C GLY A 74 4.40 -8.28 0.16
N PRO A 75 4.96 -7.08 0.45
CA PRO A 75 4.63 -6.37 1.67
C PRO A 75 3.17 -5.94 1.60
N ASP A 76 2.41 -6.43 2.55
CA ASP A 76 1.02 -6.12 2.73
C ASP A 76 0.87 -5.07 3.84
N LEU A 77 0.64 -3.82 3.44
CA LEU A 77 0.38 -2.73 4.37
C LEU A 77 -1.12 -2.68 4.67
N GLN A 78 -1.49 -3.08 5.88
CA GLN A 78 -2.90 -3.16 6.33
C GLN A 78 -3.81 -4.08 5.48
N ARG A 79 -3.31 -5.25 5.09
CA ARG A 79 -4.08 -6.36 4.46
C ARG A 79 -4.49 -6.15 2.99
N ARG A 80 -3.93 -5.17 2.28
CA ARG A 80 -4.12 -4.92 0.85
C ARG A 80 -2.89 -4.37 0.12
N VAL A 81 -2.90 -4.52 -1.20
CA VAL A 81 -1.98 -3.84 -2.14
C VAL A 81 -2.80 -3.13 -3.22
N PRO A 82 -2.62 -1.81 -3.45
CA PRO A 82 -1.75 -0.90 -2.71
C PRO A 82 -2.20 -0.72 -1.25
N GLY A 83 -1.30 -0.24 -0.40
CA GLY A 83 -1.59 0.11 0.99
C GLY A 83 -2.64 1.24 1.13
N PRO A 84 -2.94 1.71 2.35
CA PRO A 84 -3.88 2.80 2.58
C PRO A 84 -3.51 4.09 1.84
N THR A 85 -4.52 4.75 1.26
CA THR A 85 -4.35 6.10 0.71
C THR A 85 -4.48 7.11 1.84
N LEU A 86 -3.36 7.45 2.46
CA LEU A 86 -3.33 8.41 3.57
C LEU A 86 -3.68 9.82 3.09
N ARG A 87 -4.63 10.47 3.77
CA ARG A 87 -5.08 11.82 3.42
C ARG A 87 -5.00 12.79 4.59
N ALA A 88 -4.36 13.92 4.34
CA ALA A 88 -4.19 15.00 5.31
C ALA A 88 -4.56 16.36 4.72
N ASN A 89 -4.66 17.37 5.58
CA ASN A 89 -4.71 18.76 5.17
C ASN A 89 -3.32 19.39 5.26
N GLU A 90 -3.06 20.40 4.43
CA GLU A 90 -1.84 21.20 4.53
C GLU A 90 -1.69 21.79 5.95
N GLY A 91 -0.48 21.71 6.50
CA GLY A 91 -0.16 22.22 7.83
C GLY A 91 -0.41 21.28 9.00
N ASP A 92 -1.11 20.15 8.77
CA ASP A 92 -1.23 19.08 9.78
C ASP A 92 0.18 18.56 10.15
N LEU A 93 0.41 18.30 11.45
CA LEU A 93 1.54 17.47 11.87
C LEU A 93 1.14 16.01 11.72
N LEU A 94 1.94 15.24 11.00
CA LEU A 94 1.65 13.84 10.73
C LEU A 94 2.50 12.95 11.64
N ARG A 95 1.90 11.88 12.19
CA ARG A 95 2.63 10.81 12.88
C ARG A 95 2.24 9.45 12.33
N MET A 96 3.25 8.69 11.95
CA MET A 96 3.10 7.31 11.49
C MET A 96 3.63 6.37 12.57
N HIS A 97 2.78 5.49 13.05
CA HIS A 97 3.17 4.37 13.90
C HIS A 97 3.38 3.17 12.98
N PHE A 98 4.61 2.94 12.54
CA PHE A 98 4.94 1.82 11.66
C PHE A 98 5.33 0.59 12.47
N ILE A 99 4.74 -0.55 12.14
CA ILE A 99 5.02 -1.85 12.75
C ILE A 99 5.43 -2.81 11.62
N ASN A 100 6.62 -3.36 11.73
CA ASN A 100 7.04 -4.45 10.86
C ASN A 100 6.64 -5.80 11.49
N ALA A 101 5.64 -6.45 10.90
CA ALA A 101 5.22 -7.81 11.26
C ALA A 101 5.59 -8.84 10.17
N GLY A 102 6.46 -8.46 9.23
CA GLY A 102 7.03 -9.34 8.21
C GLY A 102 8.33 -10.00 8.69
N THR A 103 8.86 -10.86 7.82
CA THR A 103 10.10 -11.62 8.06
C THR A 103 11.36 -10.89 7.62
N HIS A 104 11.23 -9.75 6.94
CA HIS A 104 12.35 -8.95 6.44
C HIS A 104 12.32 -7.53 7.00
N PRO A 105 13.47 -6.84 7.11
CA PRO A 105 13.51 -5.43 7.49
C PRO A 105 12.75 -4.56 6.48
N HIS A 106 11.90 -3.67 6.98
CA HIS A 106 11.12 -2.74 6.17
C HIS A 106 11.17 -1.32 6.72
N THR A 107 11.05 -0.34 5.82
CA THR A 107 10.91 1.08 6.13
C THR A 107 9.77 1.68 5.30
N ILE A 108 9.36 2.91 5.62
CA ILE A 108 8.46 3.70 4.77
C ILE A 108 9.20 4.98 4.36
N HIS A 109 9.37 5.17 3.06
CA HIS A 109 9.89 6.41 2.48
C HIS A 109 8.74 7.24 1.93
N PHE A 110 8.56 8.44 2.48
CA PHE A 110 7.51 9.36 2.05
C PHE A 110 8.03 10.28 0.94
N HIS A 111 7.21 10.50 -0.09
CA HIS A 111 7.47 11.59 -1.02
C HIS A 111 6.89 12.87 -0.42
N GLY A 112 7.76 13.73 0.11
CA GLY A 112 7.37 14.99 0.75
C GLY A 112 8.55 15.71 1.39
N ILE A 113 8.26 16.74 2.19
CA ILE A 113 9.28 17.47 2.94
C ILE A 113 9.32 16.95 4.37
N HIS A 114 10.43 16.34 4.76
CA HIS A 114 10.71 15.89 6.12
C HIS A 114 12.22 15.95 6.41
N PRO A 115 12.63 15.96 7.69
CA PRO A 115 14.04 15.80 8.06
C PRO A 115 14.61 14.47 7.59
N ALA A 116 15.92 14.41 7.36
CA ALA A 116 16.61 13.19 6.92
C ALA A 116 16.41 12.00 7.88
N ALA A 117 16.35 12.25 9.18
CA ALA A 117 16.11 11.19 10.17
C ALA A 117 14.71 10.55 10.09
N MET A 118 13.77 11.15 9.34
CA MET A 118 12.41 10.65 9.13
C MET A 118 12.18 10.16 7.69
N ASP A 119 13.26 9.99 6.92
CA ASP A 119 13.21 9.65 5.49
C ASP A 119 12.91 8.17 5.22
N GLY A 120 13.27 7.29 6.17
CA GLY A 120 13.13 5.84 5.98
C GLY A 120 14.22 5.23 5.10
N THR A 121 15.31 5.95 4.81
CA THR A 121 16.49 5.39 4.14
C THR A 121 17.35 4.59 5.11
N PRO A 122 17.66 3.31 4.84
CA PRO A 122 18.56 2.51 5.67
C PRO A 122 19.93 3.19 5.86
N GLY A 123 20.39 3.24 7.11
CA GLY A 123 21.66 3.88 7.48
C GLY A 123 21.59 5.39 7.73
N ILE A 124 20.41 6.01 7.65
CA ILE A 124 20.19 7.43 7.98
C ILE A 124 19.06 7.56 9.01
N GLY A 125 19.36 8.09 10.20
CA GLY A 125 18.37 8.23 11.28
C GLY A 125 18.23 6.95 12.09
N GLU A 126 16.99 6.56 12.40
CA GLU A 126 16.69 5.30 13.10
C GLU A 126 16.96 4.11 12.19
N GLU A 127 17.59 3.06 12.72
CA GLU A 127 17.96 1.88 11.96
C GLU A 127 16.75 0.95 11.77
N SER A 128 16.58 0.39 10.57
CA SER A 128 15.65 -0.72 10.36
C SER A 128 16.16 -1.92 11.16
N ALA A 129 15.45 -2.34 12.20
CA ALA A 129 15.83 -3.49 13.00
C ALA A 129 16.12 -4.70 12.10
N ALA A 130 17.38 -5.12 12.08
CA ALA A 130 17.83 -6.38 11.52
C ALA A 130 18.23 -7.27 12.71
N ASP A 131 17.50 -8.36 12.91
CA ASP A 131 17.96 -9.51 13.70
C ASP A 131 18.56 -10.55 12.74
#